data_AF-A0A9P7B162-F1
#
_entry.id   AF-A0A9P7B162-F1
#
_cell.length_a   1.000
_cell.length_b   1.000
_cell.length_c   1.000
_cell.angle_alpha   90.00
_cell.angle_beta   90.00
_cell.angle_gamma   90.00
#
_symmetry.space_group_name_H-M   'P 1'
#
loop_
_entity.id
_entity.type
_entity.pdbx_description
1 polymer ?
#
loop_
_entity_poly.entity_id
_entity_poly.type
_entity_poly.pdbx_seq_one_letter_code
_entity_poly.pdbx_strand_id
1 'polypeptide(L)'
;MATQYSTDIPFSASHVQQPFKLLELPPDLLTALESQNPPILTITSSAPTATTPGYALLNTGSKKYQMRQKNTSNPIMVLKSSRTGPTQADDASTFISQPSVTSIAKIEDTIELVLQEADGKVNAVPKVNKWHEKFAKSRGEKKT
;
A
#
# COMPACT_ATOMS: atom_id res chain seq x y z
N MET A 1 15.75 28.47 35.04
CA MET A 1 15.14 28.63 33.70
C MET A 1 15.10 27.25 33.07
N ALA A 2 13.96 26.57 33.13
CA ALA A 2 13.82 25.23 32.55
C ALA A 2 13.46 25.40 31.07
N THR A 3 14.39 25.06 30.17
CA THR A 3 14.10 24.92 28.74
C THR A 3 13.28 23.64 28.58
N GLN A 4 11.96 23.78 28.58
CA GLN A 4 11.08 22.71 28.18
C GLN A 4 11.31 22.51 26.67
N TYR A 5 12.19 21.58 26.31
CA TYR A 5 12.34 21.13 24.94
C TYR A 5 11.03 20.42 24.56
N SER A 6 10.10 21.15 23.96
CA SER A 6 9.00 20.52 23.21
C SER A 6 9.65 19.79 22.05
N THR A 7 9.65 18.46 22.11
CA THR A 7 10.11 17.56 21.04
C THR A 7 8.98 17.30 20.05
N ASP A 8 8.15 18.31 19.78
CA ASP A 8 7.02 18.16 18.88
C ASP A 8 7.52 18.33 17.45
N ILE A 9 7.17 17.38 16.58
CA ILE A 9 7.49 17.47 15.15
C ILE A 9 6.28 18.08 14.44
N PRO A 10 6.40 19.26 13.81
CA PRO A 10 5.31 19.86 13.07
C PRO A 10 4.80 18.93 11.97
N PHE A 11 3.47 18.80 11.89
CA PHE A 11 2.78 17.99 10.89
C PHE A 11 1.95 18.88 9.97
N SER A 12 2.06 18.66 8.66
CA SER A 12 1.20 19.30 7.66
C SER A 12 0.62 18.28 6.68
N ALA A 13 -0.46 18.63 5.98
CA ALA A 13 -1.03 17.82 4.92
C ALA A 13 -0.98 18.59 3.60
N SER A 14 -0.43 17.96 2.56
CA SER A 14 -0.38 18.54 1.22
C SER A 14 -1.81 18.66 0.67
N HIS A 15 -2.14 19.83 0.11
CA HIS A 15 -3.43 20.00 -0.56
C HIS A 15 -3.54 19.12 -1.81
N VAL A 16 -2.44 18.99 -2.56
CA VAL A 16 -2.35 18.09 -3.72
C VAL A 16 -1.82 16.75 -3.25
N GLN A 17 -2.67 15.73 -3.32
CA GLN A 17 -2.32 14.35 -3.00
C GLN A 17 -1.64 13.70 -4.22
N GLN A 18 -0.49 13.08 -4.00
CA GLN A 18 0.25 12.40 -5.06
C GLN A 18 -0.39 11.03 -5.36
N PRO A 19 -0.39 10.57 -6.63
CA PRO A 19 -1.04 9.33 -7.05
C PRO A 19 -0.19 8.09 -6.70
N PHE A 20 0.23 7.98 -5.44
CA PHE A 20 0.96 6.80 -4.96
C PHE A 20 0.01 5.64 -4.72
N LYS A 21 0.53 4.43 -4.95
CA LYS A 21 -0.10 3.16 -4.59
C LYS A 21 0.94 2.31 -3.87
N LEU A 22 0.50 1.56 -2.87
CA LEU A 22 1.35 0.66 -2.11
C LEU A 22 1.27 -0.73 -2.75
N LEU A 23 2.44 -1.28 -3.08
CA LEU A 23 2.59 -2.61 -3.64
C LEU A 23 3.27 -3.51 -2.61
N GLU A 24 2.60 -4.61 -2.21
CA GLU A 24 3.17 -5.60 -1.31
C GLU A 24 4.16 -6.47 -2.08
N LEU A 25 5.43 -6.44 -1.68
CA LEU A 25 6.50 -7.17 -2.34
C LEU A 25 6.72 -8.54 -1.70
N PRO A 26 6.60 -9.65 -2.44
CA PRO A 26 7.02 -10.97 -1.97
C PRO A 26 8.53 -10.97 -1.62
N PRO A 27 8.99 -11.74 -0.62
CA PRO A 27 10.39 -11.76 -0.20
C PRO A 27 11.38 -12.06 -1.33
N ASP A 28 11.03 -13.00 -2.22
CA ASP A 28 11.83 -13.34 -3.40
C ASP A 28 12.02 -12.13 -4.34
N LEU A 29 10.96 -11.34 -4.53
CA LEU A 29 10.97 -10.18 -5.41
C LEU A 29 11.76 -9.03 -4.79
N LEU A 30 11.61 -8.82 -3.47
CA LEU A 30 12.41 -7.85 -2.73
C LEU A 30 13.91 -8.16 -2.86
N THR A 31 14.28 -9.42 -2.62
CA THR A 31 15.68 -9.89 -2.75
C THR A 31 16.21 -9.68 -4.17
N ALA A 32 15.39 -9.93 -5.19
CA ALA A 32 15.77 -9.69 -6.58
C ALA A 32 15.97 -8.20 -6.89
N LEU A 33 15.11 -7.32 -6.34
CA LEU A 33 15.21 -5.86 -6.51
C LEU A 33 16.41 -5.25 -5.77
N GLU A 34 16.83 -5.84 -4.65
CA GLU A 34 18.02 -5.42 -3.90
C GLU A 34 19.33 -6.02 -4.43
N SER A 35 19.25 -6.94 -5.40
CA SER A 35 20.44 -7.58 -6.00
C SER A 35 21.24 -6.62 -6.88
N GLN A 36 22.50 -6.97 -7.19
CA GLN A 36 23.35 -6.14 -8.05
C GLN A 36 22.79 -5.92 -9.46
N ASN A 37 21.94 -6.84 -9.94
CA ASN A 37 21.31 -6.76 -11.26
C ASN A 37 19.79 -6.83 -11.08
N PRO A 38 19.13 -5.73 -10.68
CA PRO A 38 17.71 -5.73 -10.42
C PRO A 38 16.92 -6.02 -11.71
N PRO A 39 15.88 -6.87 -11.65
CA PRO A 39 15.06 -7.17 -12.82
C PRO A 39 14.23 -5.96 -13.23
N ILE A 40 14.01 -5.80 -14.54
CA ILE A 40 13.06 -4.80 -15.06
C ILE A 40 11.64 -5.27 -14.74
N LEU A 41 10.89 -4.43 -14.04
CA LEU A 41 9.48 -4.64 -13.77
C LEU A 41 8.64 -4.10 -14.92
N THR A 42 7.75 -4.91 -15.48
CA THR A 42 6.83 -4.47 -16.53
C THR A 42 5.40 -4.82 -16.16
N ILE A 43 4.51 -3.84 -16.25
CA ILE A 43 3.07 -4.03 -16.01
C ILE A 43 2.39 -4.26 -17.36
N THR A 44 1.66 -5.38 -17.46
CA THR A 44 0.87 -5.75 -18.65
C THR A 44 -0.54 -6.09 -18.23
N SER A 45 -1.53 -5.84 -19.07
CA SER A 45 -2.91 -6.24 -18.82
C SER A 45 -3.22 -7.58 -19.46
N SER A 46 -3.93 -8.46 -18.75
CA SER A 46 -4.48 -9.67 -19.33
C SER A 46 -5.71 -9.35 -20.18
N ALA A 47 -5.92 -10.10 -21.26
CA ALA A 47 -7.15 -9.99 -22.03
C ALA A 47 -8.37 -10.41 -21.17
N PRO A 48 -9.49 -9.68 -21.25
CA PRO A 48 -10.74 -10.13 -20.64
C PRO A 48 -11.23 -11.39 -21.35
N THR A 49 -11.82 -12.31 -20.59
CA THR A 49 -12.52 -13.48 -21.14
C THR A 49 -14.02 -13.32 -20.91
N ALA A 50 -14.84 -14.21 -21.49
CA ALA A 50 -16.29 -14.18 -21.31
C ALA A 50 -16.74 -14.30 -19.83
N THR A 51 -15.90 -14.87 -18.95
CA THR A 51 -16.23 -15.14 -17.55
C THR A 51 -15.38 -14.37 -16.54
N THR A 52 -14.25 -13.80 -16.95
CA THR A 52 -13.35 -13.05 -16.05
C THR A 52 -12.91 -11.72 -16.65
N PRO A 53 -13.04 -10.60 -15.91
CA PRO A 53 -12.53 -9.32 -16.36
C PRO A 53 -11.00 -9.37 -16.50
N GLY A 54 -10.45 -8.50 -17.35
CA GLY A 54 -9.01 -8.33 -17.49
C GLY A 54 -8.40 -7.84 -16.17
N TYR A 55 -7.20 -8.31 -15.86
CA TYR A 55 -6.46 -7.95 -14.65
C TYR A 55 -5.05 -7.49 -15.00
N ALA A 56 -4.42 -6.76 -14.08
CA ALA A 56 -3.05 -6.32 -14.24
C ALA A 56 -2.06 -7.42 -13.80
N LEU A 57 -0.99 -7.57 -14.55
CA LEU A 57 0.10 -8.51 -14.32
C LEU A 57 1.41 -7.74 -14.20
N LEU A 58 2.17 -8.05 -13.15
CA LEU A 58 3.54 -7.61 -12.97
C LEU A 58 4.51 -8.71 -13.44
N ASN A 59 5.27 -8.44 -14.47
CA ASN A 59 6.27 -9.35 -15.01
C ASN A 59 7.67 -8.96 -14.53
N THR A 60 8.44 -9.97 -14.13
CA THR A 60 9.79 -9.85 -13.56
C THR A 60 10.78 -10.71 -14.35
N GLY A 61 10.69 -10.69 -15.68
CA GLY A 61 11.46 -11.51 -16.61
C GLY A 61 11.18 -13.02 -16.53
N SER A 62 11.42 -13.60 -15.36
CA SER A 62 11.24 -15.02 -15.04
C SER A 62 9.88 -15.34 -14.42
N LYS A 63 9.31 -14.44 -13.61
CA LYS A 63 8.05 -14.67 -12.88
C LYS A 63 6.97 -13.68 -13.29
N LYS A 64 5.71 -14.11 -13.22
CA LYS A 64 4.52 -13.28 -13.46
C LYS A 64 3.68 -13.24 -12.19
N TYR A 65 3.26 -12.06 -11.77
CA TYR A 65 2.45 -11.85 -10.58
C TYR A 65 1.14 -11.18 -10.97
N GLN A 66 0.02 -11.79 -10.58
CA GLN A 66 -1.29 -11.15 -10.66
C GLN A 66 -1.38 -10.07 -9.58
N MET A 67 -1.72 -8.85 -9.98
CA MET A 67 -1.95 -7.72 -9.08
C MET A 67 -3.40 -7.75 -8.62
N ARG A 68 -3.64 -7.74 -7.30
CA ARG A 68 -4.99 -7.66 -6.73
C ARG A 68 -5.07 -6.50 -5.76
N GLN A 69 -6.19 -5.77 -5.83
CA GLN A 69 -6.45 -4.67 -4.92
C GLN A 69 -7.10 -5.19 -3.64
N LYS A 70 -6.56 -4.78 -2.50
CA LYS A 70 -7.05 -5.12 -1.17
C LYS A 70 -7.31 -3.84 -0.40
N ASN A 71 -8.59 -3.58 -0.14
CA ASN A 71 -9.01 -2.41 0.63
C ASN A 71 -8.63 -2.56 2.10
N THR A 72 -8.30 -1.44 2.73
CA THR A 72 -8.01 -1.35 4.17
C THR A 72 -9.04 -0.44 4.83
N SER A 73 -9.54 -0.84 6.00
CA SER A 73 -10.38 0.03 6.84
C SER A 73 -9.56 1.07 7.62
N ASN A 74 -8.24 0.90 7.66
CA ASN A 74 -7.34 1.78 8.39
C ASN A 74 -6.79 2.86 7.46
N PRO A 75 -6.76 4.14 7.89
CA PRO A 75 -6.19 5.21 7.11
C PRO A 75 -4.66 5.07 7.05
N ILE A 76 -4.12 4.87 5.86
CA ILE A 76 -2.67 4.87 5.65
C ILE A 76 -2.28 6.22 5.04
N MET A 77 -1.31 6.90 5.65
CA MET A 77 -0.76 8.16 5.14
C MET A 77 0.70 7.97 4.75
N VAL A 78 1.05 8.39 3.54
CA VAL A 78 2.44 8.47 3.10
C VAL A 78 2.98 9.82 3.56
N LEU A 79 4.02 9.79 4.38
CA LEU A 79 4.66 10.99 4.90
C LEU A 79 5.96 11.25 4.15
N LYS A 80 6.21 12.51 3.83
CA LYS A 80 7.48 13.00 3.33
C LYS A 80 8.15 13.83 4.42
N SER A 81 9.45 13.65 4.59
CA SER A 81 10.25 14.59 5.38
C SER A 81 10.18 15.98 4.75
N SER A 82 9.91 16.98 5.57
CA SER A 82 9.82 18.37 5.15
C SER A 82 10.50 19.27 6.18
N ARG A 83 10.44 20.57 5.93
CA ARG A 83 10.97 21.59 6.81
C ARG A 83 9.96 22.70 6.92
N THR A 84 9.83 23.30 8.09
CA THR A 84 8.95 24.46 8.27
C THR A 84 9.47 25.64 7.46
N GLY A 85 8.54 26.43 6.91
CA GLY A 85 8.82 27.70 6.26
C GLY A 85 8.21 28.86 7.05
N PRO A 86 8.68 30.10 6.84
CA PRO A 86 8.15 31.26 7.54
C PRO A 86 6.66 31.46 7.19
N THR A 87 5.85 31.70 8.20
CA THR A 87 4.45 32.09 8.04
C THR A 87 4.31 33.61 7.95
N GLN A 88 3.12 34.13 7.66
CA GLN A 88 2.89 35.59 7.65
C GLN A 88 3.13 36.27 9.01
N ALA A 89 3.13 35.50 10.09
CA ALA A 89 3.41 36.01 11.43
C ALA A 89 4.92 36.03 11.77
N ASP A 90 5.75 35.34 10.98
CA ASP A 90 7.18 35.21 11.22
C ASP A 90 7.97 36.27 10.45
N ASP A 91 9.06 36.75 11.05
CA ASP A 91 10.06 37.53 10.33
C ASP A 91 10.93 36.58 9.48
N ALA A 92 10.79 36.68 8.16
CA ALA A 92 11.52 35.86 7.19
C ALA A 92 13.05 35.97 7.32
N SER A 93 13.58 37.06 7.90
CA SER A 93 15.02 37.27 8.06
C SER A 93 15.62 36.53 9.26
N THR A 94 14.81 36.17 10.25
CA THR A 94 15.26 35.52 11.49
C THR A 94 14.68 34.13 11.70
N PHE A 95 13.78 33.70 10.81
CA PHE A 95 13.12 32.39 10.90
C PHE A 95 14.12 31.23 10.81
N ILE A 96 14.10 30.34 11.81
CA ILE A 96 14.91 29.13 11.84
C ILE A 96 14.02 27.95 11.43
N SER A 97 14.33 27.37 10.28
CA SER A 97 13.60 26.22 9.77
C SER A 97 13.81 24.97 10.64
N GLN A 98 12.71 24.33 11.02
CA GLN A 98 12.69 23.13 11.85
C GLN A 98 12.33 21.89 11.02
N PRO A 99 12.84 20.70 11.37
CA PRO A 99 12.39 19.45 10.77
C PRO A 99 10.88 19.26 10.95
N SER A 100 10.17 18.90 9.89
CA SER A 100 8.74 18.63 9.90
C SER A 100 8.39 17.41 9.04
N VAL A 101 7.13 16.98 9.10
CA VAL A 101 6.61 15.93 8.23
C VAL A 101 5.35 16.41 7.51
N THR A 102 5.22 16.03 6.24
CA THR A 102 4.07 16.38 5.42
C THR A 102 3.41 15.12 4.86
N SER A 103 2.10 14.97 5.08
CA SER A 103 1.32 13.93 4.42
C SER A 103 1.15 14.27 2.94
N ILE A 104 1.66 13.40 2.06
CA ILE A 104 1.68 13.60 0.60
C ILE A 104 0.66 12.71 -0.14
N ALA A 105 0.20 11.64 0.49
CA ALA A 105 -0.83 10.77 -0.06
C ALA A 105 -1.60 10.07 1.05
N LYS A 106 -2.90 9.88 0.84
CA LYS A 106 -3.75 9.00 1.63
C LYS A 106 -4.08 7.75 0.81
N ILE A 107 -3.86 6.59 1.40
CA ILE A 107 -4.00 5.30 0.75
C ILE A 107 -5.14 4.53 1.44
N GLU A 108 -6.09 4.07 0.64
CA GLU A 108 -7.28 3.33 1.10
C GLU A 108 -7.23 1.85 0.66
N ASP A 109 -6.26 1.51 -0.18
CA ASP A 109 -6.07 0.21 -0.78
C ASP A 109 -4.57 -0.11 -0.97
N THR A 110 -4.27 -1.39 -0.88
CA THR A 110 -2.94 -1.95 -1.15
C THR A 110 -3.05 -2.89 -2.34
N ILE A 111 -1.94 -3.10 -3.05
CA ILE A 111 -1.87 -4.03 -4.16
C ILE A 111 -1.07 -5.24 -3.69
N GLU A 112 -1.72 -6.40 -3.59
CA GLU A 112 -1.06 -7.67 -3.33
C GLU A 112 -0.59 -8.32 -4.65
N LEU A 113 0.55 -9.02 -4.59
CA LEU A 113 1.13 -9.75 -5.72
C LEU A 113 0.98 -11.26 -5.51
N VAL A 114 0.22 -11.90 -6.39
CA VAL A 114 0.00 -13.36 -6.36
C VAL A 114 0.77 -14.00 -7.51
N LEU A 115 1.74 -14.86 -7.21
CA LEU A 115 2.51 -15.56 -8.24
C LEU A 115 1.59 -16.41 -9.11
N GLN A 116 1.74 -16.27 -10.43
CA GLN A 116 1.03 -17.06 -11.42
C GLN A 116 1.96 -18.17 -11.91
N GLU A 117 1.62 -19.42 -11.60
CA GLU A 117 2.34 -20.57 -12.13
C GLU A 117 2.04 -20.75 -13.62
N ALA A 118 2.95 -21.43 -14.32
CA ALA A 118 2.99 -21.52 -15.79
C ALA A 118 1.70 -22.10 -16.43
N ASP A 119 0.84 -22.75 -15.63
CA ASP A 119 -0.40 -23.39 -16.09
C ASP A 119 -1.67 -22.54 -15.91
N GLY A 120 -1.56 -21.23 -15.67
CA GLY A 120 -2.72 -20.31 -15.62
C GLY A 120 -3.69 -20.55 -14.46
N LYS A 121 -3.47 -21.59 -13.65
CA LYS A 121 -4.17 -21.84 -12.39
C LYS A 121 -3.52 -20.98 -11.33
N VAL A 122 -4.15 -19.85 -11.04
CA VAL A 122 -3.81 -19.07 -9.85
C VAL A 122 -4.00 -19.99 -8.65
N ASN A 123 -3.00 -20.12 -7.79
CA ASN A 123 -3.15 -20.82 -6.51
C ASN A 123 -4.33 -20.16 -5.79
N ALA A 124 -5.47 -20.87 -5.78
CA ALA A 124 -6.62 -20.45 -5.03
C ALA A 124 -6.15 -20.37 -3.59
N VAL A 125 -6.17 -19.17 -3.01
CA VAL A 125 -6.05 -19.01 -1.56
C VAL A 125 -6.95 -20.08 -0.95
N PRO A 126 -6.42 -21.00 -0.12
CA PRO A 126 -7.26 -22.03 0.48
C PRO A 126 -8.46 -21.32 1.07
N LYS A 127 -9.68 -21.74 0.71
CA LYS A 127 -10.92 -21.16 1.21
C LYS A 127 -10.97 -21.40 2.71
N VAL A 128 -10.25 -20.59 3.48
CA VAL A 128 -10.28 -20.61 4.93
C VAL A 128 -11.64 -20.05 5.29
N ASN A 129 -12.55 -21.00 5.51
CA ASN A 129 -13.81 -20.88 6.23
C ASN A 129 -14.38 -19.47 6.26
N LYS A 130 -15.26 -19.16 5.29
CA LYS A 130 -16.07 -17.95 5.30
C LYS A 130 -16.74 -17.84 6.65
N TRP A 131 -16.37 -16.83 7.42
CA TRP A 131 -16.89 -16.60 8.77
C TRP A 131 -18.43 -16.53 8.79
N HIS A 132 -19.01 -15.99 7.73
CA HIS A 132 -20.46 -15.94 7.47
C HIS A 132 -21.13 -17.33 7.44
N GLU A 133 -20.41 -18.37 6.99
CA GLU A 133 -20.92 -19.75 6.90
C GLU A 133 -20.95 -20.43 8.28
N LYS A 134 -20.00 -20.10 9.17
CA LYS A 134 -19.99 -20.54 10.57
C LYS A 134 -21.10 -19.89 11.40
N PHE A 135 -21.39 -18.60 11.20
CA PHE A 135 -22.46 -17.92 11.93
C PHE A 135 -23.86 -18.33 11.49
N ALA A 136 -24.06 -18.55 10.18
CA ALA A 136 -25.34 -19.04 9.65
C ALA A 136 -25.70 -20.43 10.22
N LYS A 137 -24.72 -21.32 10.37
CA LYS A 137 -24.91 -22.64 10.99
C LYS A 137 -25.34 -22.55 12.47
N SER A 138 -24.79 -21.62 13.25
CA SER A 138 -25.13 -21.52 14.68
C SER A 138 -26.58 -21.07 14.96
N ARG A 139 -27.29 -20.50 13.97
CA ARG A 139 -28.71 -20.11 14.11
C ARG A 139 -29.70 -21.22 13.74
N GLY A 140 -29.25 -22.30 13.11
CA GLY A 140 -30.11 -23.42 12.69
C GLY A 140 -30.23 -24.55 13.72
N GLU A 141 -29.25 -24.71 14.61
CA GLU A 141 -29.15 -25.86 15.52
C GLU A 141 -29.66 -25.58 16.95
N LYS A 142 -30.85 -24.97 17.06
CA LYS A 142 -31.63 -25.05 18.31
C LYS A 142 -33.12 -25.17 17.98
N LYS A 143 -33.60 -26.42 17.90
CA LYS A 143 -34.88 -26.87 18.45
C LYS A 143 -35.08 -28.36 18.18
N THR A 144 -34.73 -29.17 19.17
CA THR A 144 -35.47 -30.39 19.54
C THR A 144 -35.34 -30.58 21.04
#